data_AF-A0A7K8KJ29-F1
#
_entry.id   AF-A0A7K8KJ29-F1
#
_cell.length_a   1.000
_cell.length_b   1.000
_cell.length_c   1.000
_cell.angle_alpha   90.00
_cell.angle_beta   90.00
_cell.angle_gamma   90.00
#
_symmetry.space_group_name_H-M   'P 1'
#
loop_
_entity.id
_entity.type
_entity.pdbx_description
1 polymer ?
#
loop_
_entity_poly.entity_id
_entity_poly.type
_entity_poly.pdbx_seq_one_letter_code
_entity_poly.pdbx_strand_id
1 'polypeptide(L)'
;HSVVRNALFCLETAADEKENHVYTKALMAYAFALAGKEEKRKALLGSLEKEAVKKHGSVHWQRPGKEPEVDLPYYRYRAPSAEVEMTAYVLLAHLTTQPAPSQEELSLASLIAKWISGQQNPNGGFSSTQ
;
A
#
# COMPACT_ATOMS: atom_id res chain seq x y z
N HIS A 1 -6.62 -14.75 -21.33
CA HIS A 1 -5.60 -14.11 -22.19
C HIS A 1 -4.22 -14.64 -21.85
N SER A 2 -3.43 -15.05 -22.83
CA SER A 2 -2.07 -15.59 -22.66
C SER A 2 -1.12 -14.61 -21.97
N VAL A 3 -1.25 -13.32 -22.26
CA VAL A 3 -0.43 -12.25 -21.65
C VAL A 3 -0.64 -12.15 -20.13
N VAL A 4 -1.89 -12.07 -19.68
CA VAL A 4 -2.22 -11.98 -18.24
C VAL A 4 -1.76 -13.24 -17.50
N ARG A 5 -1.93 -14.42 -18.10
CA ARG A 5 -1.47 -15.68 -17.52
C ARG A 5 0.06 -15.69 -17.32
N ASN A 6 0.81 -15.27 -18.34
CA ASN A 6 2.28 -15.26 -18.27
C ASN A 6 2.78 -14.20 -17.27
N ALA A 7 2.15 -13.01 -17.25
CA ALA A 7 2.47 -11.97 -16.27
C ALA A 7 2.19 -12.42 -14.83
N LEU A 8 1.07 -13.10 -14.59
CA LEU A 8 0.76 -13.66 -13.27
C LEU A 8 1.77 -14.73 -12.83
N PHE A 9 2.27 -15.55 -13.74
CA PHE A 9 3.32 -16.51 -13.43
C PHE A 9 4.62 -15.82 -12.95
N CYS A 10 5.01 -14.72 -13.59
CA CYS A 10 6.13 -13.91 -13.15
C CYS A 10 5.88 -13.31 -11.76
N LEU A 11 4.69 -12.76 -11.51
CA LEU A 11 4.32 -12.17 -10.22
C LEU A 11 4.27 -13.22 -9.09
N GLU A 12 3.75 -14.41 -9.37
CA GLU A 12 3.70 -15.50 -8.39
C GLU A 12 5.11 -15.95 -7.99
N THR A 13 6.02 -16.04 -8.97
CA THR A 13 7.43 -16.37 -8.74
C THR A 13 8.12 -15.29 -7.92
N ALA A 14 7.95 -14.02 -8.31
CA ALA A 14 8.53 -12.88 -7.59
C ALA A 14 8.01 -12.81 -6.14
N ALA A 15 6.72 -13.05 -5.91
CA ALA A 15 6.13 -13.02 -4.58
C ALA A 15 6.70 -14.08 -3.61
N ASP A 16 7.23 -15.19 -4.14
CA ASP A 16 7.83 -16.26 -3.34
C ASP A 16 9.32 -15.99 -3.02
N GLU A 17 9.92 -14.93 -3.57
CA GLU A 17 11.26 -14.48 -3.22
C GLU A 17 11.28 -13.83 -1.82
N LYS A 18 12.31 -14.16 -1.03
CA LYS A 18 12.43 -13.69 0.37
C LYS A 18 12.71 -12.20 0.51
N GLU A 19 13.24 -11.55 -0.51
CA GLU A 19 13.75 -10.17 -0.49
C GLU A 19 12.84 -9.17 -1.20
N ASN A 20 11.53 -9.34 -1.09
CA ASN A 20 10.60 -8.38 -1.68
C ASN A 20 10.57 -7.06 -0.89
N HIS A 21 10.83 -5.95 -1.57
CA HIS A 21 10.70 -4.61 -1.01
C HIS A 21 9.23 -4.26 -0.71
N VAL A 22 9.00 -3.45 0.33
CA VAL A 22 7.65 -2.97 0.73
C VAL A 22 6.84 -2.44 -0.46
N TYR A 23 7.50 -1.66 -1.32
CA TYR A 23 6.88 -1.08 -2.51
C TYR A 23 6.40 -2.16 -3.49
N THR A 24 7.23 -3.15 -3.84
CA THR A 24 6.83 -4.21 -4.77
C THR A 24 5.76 -5.11 -4.19
N LYS A 25 5.81 -5.41 -2.87
CA LYS A 25 4.73 -6.13 -2.16
C LYS A 25 3.38 -5.42 -2.29
N ALA A 26 3.34 -4.09 -2.16
CA ALA A 26 2.11 -3.32 -2.29
C ALA A 26 1.49 -3.42 -3.69
N LEU A 27 2.30 -3.23 -4.74
CA LEU A 27 1.86 -3.36 -6.13
C LEU A 27 1.37 -4.79 -6.43
N MET A 28 2.10 -5.81 -5.98
CA MET A 28 1.71 -7.22 -6.17
C MET A 28 0.42 -7.55 -5.43
N ALA A 29 0.22 -7.05 -4.20
CA ALA A 29 -0.99 -7.29 -3.43
C ALA A 29 -2.22 -6.77 -4.20
N TYR A 30 -2.14 -5.58 -4.78
CA TYR A 30 -3.23 -5.03 -5.59
C TYR A 30 -3.44 -5.82 -6.89
N ALA A 31 -2.36 -6.19 -7.59
CA ALA A 31 -2.45 -7.00 -8.80
C ALA A 31 -3.13 -8.36 -8.53
N PHE A 32 -2.80 -9.02 -7.42
CA PHE A 32 -3.44 -10.27 -7.02
C PHE A 32 -4.89 -10.08 -6.57
N ALA A 33 -5.23 -8.95 -5.93
CA ALA A 33 -6.61 -8.60 -5.61
C ALA A 33 -7.46 -8.48 -6.89
N LEU A 34 -6.96 -7.75 -7.91
CA LEU A 34 -7.62 -7.63 -9.21
C LEU A 34 -7.75 -8.97 -9.94
N ALA A 35 -6.77 -9.86 -9.80
CA ALA A 35 -6.78 -11.17 -10.41
C ALA A 35 -7.61 -12.23 -9.64
N GLY A 36 -8.22 -11.86 -8.50
CA GLY A 36 -8.98 -12.78 -7.65
C GLY A 36 -8.12 -13.85 -6.96
N LYS A 37 -6.81 -13.61 -6.83
CA LYS A 37 -5.85 -14.52 -6.18
C LYS A 37 -5.79 -14.25 -4.67
N GLU A 38 -6.90 -14.53 -3.99
CA GLU A 38 -7.14 -14.19 -2.58
C GLU A 38 -6.04 -14.65 -1.61
N GLU A 39 -5.55 -15.88 -1.75
CA GLU A 39 -4.51 -16.43 -0.87
C GLU A 39 -3.19 -15.66 -0.97
N LYS A 40 -2.74 -15.36 -2.20
CA LYS A 40 -1.52 -14.58 -2.44
C LYS A 40 -1.70 -13.13 -1.97
N ARG A 41 -2.88 -12.53 -2.21
CA ARG A 41 -3.22 -11.19 -1.67
C ARG A 41 -3.10 -11.17 -0.15
N LYS A 42 -3.77 -12.09 0.55
CA LYS A 42 -3.75 -12.16 2.03
C LYS A 42 -2.35 -12.39 2.57
N ALA A 43 -1.55 -13.25 1.93
CA ALA A 43 -0.17 -13.49 2.33
C ALA A 43 0.68 -12.21 2.24
N LEU A 44 0.57 -11.46 1.14
CA LEU A 44 1.30 -10.20 0.96
C LEU A 44 0.80 -9.11 1.91
N LEU A 45 -0.51 -8.95 2.10
CA LEU A 45 -1.07 -8.00 3.06
C LEU A 45 -0.65 -8.32 4.49
N GLY A 46 -0.62 -9.60 4.87
CA GLY A 46 -0.11 -10.04 6.17
C GLY A 46 1.40 -9.80 6.35
N SER A 47 2.19 -9.85 5.28
CA SER A 47 3.60 -9.40 5.33
C SER A 47 3.68 -7.88 5.48
N LEU A 48 2.91 -7.14 4.69
CA LEU A 48 2.91 -5.67 4.72
C LEU A 48 2.47 -5.12 6.06
N GLU A 49 1.51 -5.76 6.74
CA GLU A 49 1.05 -5.31 8.05
C GLU A 49 2.17 -5.31 9.11
N LYS A 50 3.11 -6.25 9.02
CA LYS A 50 4.29 -6.30 9.91
C LYS A 50 5.26 -5.14 9.68
N GLU A 51 5.22 -4.56 8.49
CA GLU A 51 6.08 -3.44 8.06
C GLU A 51 5.33 -2.09 8.11
N ALA A 52 4.09 -2.09 8.60
CA ALA A 52 3.24 -0.89 8.64
C ALA A 52 3.65 0.08 9.75
N VAL A 53 3.70 1.36 9.42
CA VAL A 53 3.91 2.45 10.38
C VAL A 53 2.57 2.93 10.91
N LYS A 54 2.33 2.70 12.21
CA LYS A 54 1.10 3.10 12.92
C LYS A 54 1.40 4.32 13.79
N LYS A 55 0.96 5.52 13.38
CA LYS A 55 1.23 6.79 14.09
C LYS A 55 0.01 7.71 14.05
N HIS A 56 -0.31 8.36 15.17
CA HIS A 56 -1.42 9.33 15.29
C HIS A 56 -2.79 8.82 14.78
N GLY A 57 -3.07 7.53 14.98
CA GLY A 57 -4.29 6.88 14.50
C GLY A 57 -4.39 6.90 12.97
N SER A 58 -3.27 6.70 12.29
CA SER A 58 -3.15 6.56 10.83
C SER A 58 -2.14 5.44 10.53
N VAL A 59 -2.29 4.80 9.37
CA VAL A 59 -1.45 3.67 8.95
C VAL A 59 -0.86 3.96 7.58
N HIS A 60 0.44 3.74 7.42
CA HIS A 60 1.12 3.93 6.14
C HIS A 60 2.35 3.05 6.01
N TRP A 61 2.95 3.07 4.81
CA TRP A 61 4.16 2.31 4.51
C TRP A 61 5.27 3.24 4.03
N GLN A 62 6.51 2.84 4.34
CA GLN A 62 7.70 3.55 3.93
C GLN A 62 8.86 2.61 3.60
N ARG A 63 9.77 3.07 2.74
CA ARG A 63 11.00 2.31 2.43
C ARG A 63 11.94 2.26 3.64
N PRO A 64 12.69 1.16 3.82
CA PRO A 64 13.70 1.06 4.87
C PRO A 64 14.79 2.14 4.70
N GLY A 65 15.37 2.59 5.81
CA GLY A 65 16.43 3.61 5.81
C GLY A 65 15.95 5.05 5.61
N LYS A 66 14.63 5.29 5.64
CA LYS A 66 14.07 6.64 5.56
C LYS A 66 14.35 7.43 6.84
N GLU A 67 14.74 8.69 6.68
CA GLU A 67 14.92 9.61 7.81
C GLU A 67 13.60 9.82 8.58
N PRO A 68 13.66 9.98 9.92
CA PRO A 68 12.47 10.23 10.73
C PRO A 68 11.69 11.44 10.23
N GLU A 69 10.36 11.37 10.31
CA GLU A 69 9.51 12.53 10.07
C GLU A 69 9.93 13.68 11.01
N VAL A 70 10.22 14.84 10.44
CA VAL A 70 10.54 16.03 11.21
C VAL A 70 9.23 16.62 11.74
N ASP A 71 8.96 16.45 13.02
CA ASP A 71 7.76 16.94 13.69
C ASP A 71 7.99 18.37 14.20
N LEU A 72 7.63 19.37 13.38
CA LEU A 72 7.74 20.79 13.73
C LEU A 72 6.36 21.43 13.78
N PRO A 73 6.09 22.34 14.74
CA PRO A 73 4.77 22.93 14.98
C PRO A 73 4.20 23.74 13.81
N TYR A 74 5.01 24.06 12.79
CA TYR A 74 4.61 24.82 11.59
C TYR A 74 4.93 24.13 10.26
N TYR A 75 5.57 22.95 10.30
CA TYR A 75 5.92 22.22 9.08
C TYR A 75 5.13 20.93 9.01
N ARG A 76 4.20 20.87 8.05
CA ARG A 76 3.50 19.62 7.75
C ARG A 76 4.39 18.78 6.86
N TYR A 77 5.04 17.79 7.46
CA TYR A 77 5.83 16.81 6.71
C TYR A 77 4.95 16.14 5.64
N ARG A 78 5.43 16.13 4.39
CA ARG A 78 4.83 15.36 3.30
C ARG A 78 5.78 14.25 2.91
N ALA A 79 5.25 13.04 2.84
CA ALA A 79 6.02 11.89 2.42
C ALA A 79 6.42 12.03 0.93
N PRO A 80 7.56 11.45 0.54
CA PRO A 80 7.91 11.37 -0.88
C PRO A 80 6.88 10.52 -1.64
N SER A 81 6.88 10.67 -2.96
CA SER A 81 5.84 10.13 -3.83
C SER A 81 5.69 8.61 -3.74
N ALA A 82 6.79 7.87 -3.62
CA ALA A 82 6.76 6.42 -3.57
C ALA A 82 6.01 5.91 -2.33
N GLU A 83 6.14 6.59 -1.19
CA GLU A 83 5.46 6.27 0.07
C GLU A 83 3.96 6.51 -0.02
N VAL A 84 3.56 7.61 -0.70
CA VAL A 84 2.16 7.88 -1.02
C VAL A 84 1.60 6.79 -1.93
N GLU A 85 2.32 6.47 -2.99
CA GLU A 85 1.94 5.50 -4.00
C GLU A 85 1.81 4.08 -3.43
N MET A 86 2.81 3.56 -2.72
CA MET A 86 2.73 2.22 -2.12
C MET A 86 1.58 2.13 -1.12
N THR A 87 1.37 3.19 -0.32
CA THR A 87 0.28 3.22 0.66
C THR A 87 -1.08 3.23 -0.03
N ALA A 88 -1.21 3.93 -1.17
CA ALA A 88 -2.41 3.90 -2.00
C ALA A 88 -2.67 2.52 -2.62
N TYR A 89 -1.63 1.81 -3.09
CA TYR A 89 -1.78 0.44 -3.57
C TYR A 89 -2.22 -0.53 -2.48
N VAL A 90 -1.70 -0.40 -1.25
CA VAL A 90 -2.18 -1.22 -0.12
C VAL A 90 -3.65 -0.91 0.20
N LEU A 91 -4.05 0.36 0.19
CA LEU A 91 -5.47 0.74 0.33
C LEU A 91 -6.34 0.07 -0.74
N LEU A 92 -5.95 0.17 -2.01
CA LEU A 92 -6.67 -0.45 -3.11
C LEU A 92 -6.74 -1.97 -2.99
N ALA A 93 -5.67 -2.62 -2.53
CA ALA A 93 -5.64 -4.06 -2.30
C ALA A 93 -6.67 -4.50 -1.24
N HIS A 94 -6.86 -3.73 -0.16
CA HIS A 94 -7.92 -4.00 0.83
C HIS A 94 -9.33 -3.76 0.27
N LEU A 95 -9.50 -2.73 -0.55
CA LEU A 95 -10.82 -2.36 -1.09
C LEU A 95 -11.29 -3.24 -2.25
N THR A 96 -10.38 -3.99 -2.88
CA THR A 96 -10.66 -4.83 -4.06
C THR A 96 -11.00 -6.28 -3.69
N THR A 97 -11.38 -6.54 -2.43
CA THR A 97 -11.83 -7.87 -1.97
C THR A 97 -13.19 -8.23 -2.57
N GLN A 98 -13.30 -9.44 -3.12
CA GLN A 98 -14.54 -10.00 -3.65
C GLN A 98 -15.18 -10.98 -2.65
N PRO A 99 -16.52 -11.00 -2.48
CA PRO A 99 -17.51 -10.13 -3.13
C PRO A 99 -17.55 -8.71 -2.54
N ALA A 100 -17.05 -8.51 -1.32
CA ALA A 100 -16.89 -7.21 -0.69
C ALA A 100 -15.86 -7.28 0.45
N PRO A 101 -15.18 -6.17 0.80
CA PRO A 101 -14.31 -6.09 1.97
C PRO A 101 -15.05 -6.32 3.29
N SER A 102 -14.37 -6.90 4.28
CA SER A 102 -14.90 -7.06 5.64
C SER A 102 -14.93 -5.74 6.42
N GLN A 103 -15.65 -5.69 7.54
CA GLN A 103 -15.68 -4.51 8.39
C GLN A 103 -14.30 -4.17 8.98
N GLU A 104 -13.49 -5.18 9.27
CA GLU A 104 -12.11 -5.04 9.71
C GLU A 104 -11.24 -4.43 8.60
N GLU A 105 -11.36 -4.93 7.37
CA GLU A 105 -10.66 -4.39 6.20
C GLU A 105 -11.04 -2.93 5.93
N LEU A 106 -12.33 -2.58 6.04
CA LEU A 106 -12.82 -1.20 5.91
C LEU A 106 -12.29 -0.29 7.02
N SER A 107 -12.23 -0.80 8.25
CA SER A 107 -11.70 -0.05 9.39
C SER A 107 -10.22 0.26 9.18
N LEU A 108 -9.42 -0.71 8.71
CA LEU A 108 -8.02 -0.49 8.37
C LEU A 108 -7.88 0.47 7.17
N ALA A 109 -8.67 0.27 6.11
CA ALA A 109 -8.70 1.14 4.94
C ALA A 109 -8.97 2.61 5.32
N SER A 110 -9.83 2.86 6.30
CA SER A 110 -10.11 4.22 6.80
C SER A 110 -8.88 4.87 7.45
N LEU A 111 -8.06 4.11 8.18
CA LEU A 111 -6.83 4.60 8.80
C LEU A 111 -5.75 4.90 7.76
N ILE A 112 -5.72 4.12 6.68
CA ILE A 112 -4.83 4.36 5.54
C ILE A 112 -5.27 5.61 4.77
N ALA A 113 -6.56 5.72 4.46
CA ALA A 113 -7.13 6.87 3.78
C ALA A 113 -6.90 8.16 4.57
N LYS A 114 -7.03 8.12 5.91
CA LYS A 114 -6.70 9.25 6.78
C LYS A 114 -5.26 9.72 6.61
N TRP A 115 -4.30 8.80 6.49
CA TRP A 115 -2.90 9.18 6.25
C TRP A 115 -2.71 9.81 4.87
N ILE A 116 -3.28 9.20 3.82
CA ILE A 116 -3.18 9.69 2.43
C ILE A 116 -3.74 11.11 2.32
N SER A 117 -4.92 11.38 2.90
CA SER A 117 -5.51 12.72 2.91
C SER A 117 -4.60 13.78 3.55
N GLY A 118 -3.74 13.37 4.49
CA GLY A 118 -2.74 14.26 5.09
C GLY A 118 -1.59 14.65 4.15
N GLN A 119 -1.38 13.91 3.05
CA GLN A 119 -0.28 14.13 2.10
C GLN A 119 -0.62 15.12 0.98
N GLN A 120 -1.87 15.57 0.90
CA GLN A 120 -2.29 16.56 -0.10
C GLN A 120 -1.57 17.90 0.08
N ASN A 121 -1.31 18.55 -1.06
CA ASN A 121 -0.86 19.92 -1.13
C ASN A 121 -2.03 20.90 -0.93
N PRO A 122 -1.79 22.21 -0.72
CA PRO A 122 -2.86 23.16 -0.43
C PRO A 122 -3.88 23.33 -1.57
N ASN A 123 -3.52 22.88 -2.78
CA ASN A 123 -4.37 22.90 -3.96
C ASN A 123 -5.07 21.55 -4.22
N GLY A 124 -4.95 20.58 -3.28
CA GLY A 124 -5.59 19.27 -3.35
C GLY A 124 -4.83 18.19 -4.13
N GLY A 125 -3.67 18.50 -4.71
CA GLY A 125 -2.85 17.54 -5.46
C GLY A 125 -1.83 16.80 -4.58
N PHE A 126 -1.21 15.75 -5.12
CA PHE A 126 -0.10 15.03 -4.48
C PHE A 126 1.25 15.42 -5.10
N SER A 127 2.34 14.93 -4.51
CA SER A 127 3.71 15.18 -4.98
C SER A 127 4.06 14.50 -6.31
N SER A 128 3.22 13.60 -6.82
CA SER A 128 3.44 12.83 -8.06
C SER A 128 2.17 12.68 -8.90
N THR A 129 2.39 12.36 -10.17
CA THR A 129 1.37 12.14 -11.20
C THR A 129 1.02 10.67 -11.41
N GLN A 130 1.82 9.74 -10.89
CA GLN A 130 1.50 8.30 -10.91
C GLN A 130 0.32 7.98 -9.99
#